data_AF-A0A371H6E3-F1
#
_entry.id   AF-A0A371H6E3-F1
#
_cell.length_a   1.000
_cell.length_b   1.000
_cell.length_c   1.000
_cell.angle_alpha   90.00
_cell.angle_beta   90.00
_cell.angle_gamma   90.00
#
_symmetry.space_group_name_H-M   'P 1'
#
loop_
_entity.id
_entity.type
_entity.pdbx_description
1 polymer ?
#
loop_
_entity_poly.entity_id
_entity_poly.type
_entity_poly.pdbx_seq_one_letter_code
_entity_poly.pdbx_strand_id
1 'polypeptide(L)'
;MEWYIELLPLIILKPIGQAEVFNREIKKLLQKMANPNRNDWSRLLDDALWAHRTAYQTPLGMSPYQILCLEAYENFQIYKEKVKHFHDSRILRKEFKIGQKVLLFRSRLRLIASKLRSKWDEPFIVTNIFPYGVVEVRDEANNHMFKVNRHQLKPYHEVPILRLNEGKVEIIILMEPVILEDPPKEVPESPNA
;
A
#
# COMPACT_ATOMS: atom_id res chain seq x y z
N MET A 1 -13.40 -18.04 -10.86
CA MET A 1 -13.33 -19.23 -9.96
C MET A 1 -11.87 -19.56 -9.71
N GLU A 2 -11.08 -18.61 -9.21
CA GLU A 2 -9.62 -18.78 -9.03
C GLU A 2 -9.18 -18.51 -7.59
N TRP A 3 -9.99 -17.79 -6.80
CA TRP A 3 -9.76 -17.55 -5.37
C TRP A 3 -9.86 -18.79 -4.48
N TYR A 4 -10.50 -19.87 -4.96
CA TYR A 4 -10.67 -21.10 -4.18
C TYR A 4 -9.41 -21.98 -4.17
N ILE A 5 -8.48 -21.78 -5.12
CA ILE A 5 -7.26 -22.59 -5.25
C ILE A 5 -6.10 -22.03 -4.42
N GLU A 6 -6.03 -20.71 -4.20
CA GLU A 6 -4.96 -20.08 -3.41
C GLU A 6 -5.10 -20.24 -1.89
N LEU A 7 -6.29 -20.59 -1.38
CA LEU A 7 -6.53 -20.80 0.06
C LEU A 7 -6.56 -22.29 0.47
N LEU A 8 -6.60 -23.20 -0.49
CA LEU A 8 -6.56 -24.66 -0.24
C LEU A 8 -5.29 -25.16 0.47
N PRO A 9 -4.08 -24.59 0.25
CA PRO A 9 -2.88 -25.01 0.98
C PRO A 9 -2.94 -24.73 2.49
N LEU A 10 -3.66 -23.69 2.93
CA LEU A 10 -3.74 -23.30 4.35
C LEU A 10 -4.69 -24.18 5.16
N ILE A 11 -5.67 -24.82 4.53
CA ILE A 11 -6.60 -25.75 5.22
C ILE A 11 -6.00 -27.16 5.31
N ILE A 12 -5.12 -27.54 4.37
CA ILE A 12 -4.50 -28.88 4.32
C ILE A 12 -3.17 -28.94 5.11
N LEU A 13 -2.50 -27.81 5.38
CA LEU A 13 -1.23 -27.76 6.12
C LEU A 13 -1.35 -27.81 7.65
N LYS A 14 -2.53 -28.09 8.21
CA LYS A 14 -2.58 -28.52 9.61
C LYS A 14 -2.16 -29.99 9.64
N PRO A 15 -1.04 -30.37 10.30
CA PRO A 15 -0.66 -31.77 10.36
C PRO A 15 -1.84 -32.56 10.90
N ILE A 16 -2.30 -33.59 10.19
CA ILE A 16 -3.49 -34.38 10.54
C ILE A 16 -3.43 -34.83 12.01
N GLY A 17 -2.23 -35.16 12.50
CA GLY A 17 -1.99 -35.52 13.91
C GLY A 17 -2.29 -34.40 14.93
N GLN A 18 -2.15 -33.12 14.58
CA GLN A 18 -2.48 -32.01 15.49
C GLN A 18 -4.00 -31.92 15.72
N ALA A 19 -4.81 -32.13 14.67
CA ALA A 19 -6.27 -32.16 14.80
C ALA A 19 -6.73 -33.39 15.61
N GLU A 20 -6.10 -34.55 15.40
CA GLU A 20 -6.37 -35.77 16.17
C GLU A 20 -6.04 -35.61 17.66
N VAL A 21 -4.88 -35.02 17.98
CA VAL A 21 -4.47 -34.75 19.37
C VAL A 21 -5.43 -33.77 20.04
N PHE A 22 -5.79 -32.68 19.35
CA PHE A 22 -6.78 -31.71 19.84
C PHE A 22 -8.14 -32.38 20.13
N ASN A 23 -8.66 -33.18 19.19
CA ASN A 23 -9.92 -33.88 19.37
C ASN A 23 -9.89 -34.84 20.58
N ARG A 24 -8.77 -35.52 20.80
CA ARG A 24 -8.56 -36.39 21.96
C ARG A 24 -8.53 -35.61 23.28
N GLU A 25 -7.92 -34.43 23.31
CA GLU A 25 -7.88 -33.55 24.48
C GLU A 25 -9.25 -32.98 24.82
N ILE A 26 -9.97 -32.45 23.83
CA ILE A 26 -11.33 -31.94 24.02
C ILE A 26 -12.27 -33.05 24.49
N LYS A 27 -12.17 -34.26 23.94
CA LYS A 27 -12.96 -35.41 24.40
C LYS A 27 -12.71 -35.74 25.88
N LYS A 28 -11.44 -35.76 26.31
CA LYS A 28 -11.08 -36.00 27.72
C LYS A 28 -11.61 -34.90 28.64
N LEU A 29 -11.55 -33.65 28.19
CA LEU A 29 -12.03 -32.51 28.97
C LEU A 29 -13.56 -32.54 29.11
N LEU A 30 -14.27 -32.80 28.03
CA LEU A 30 -15.72 -33.01 28.01
C LEU A 30 -16.14 -34.16 28.93
N GLN A 31 -15.44 -35.29 28.91
CA GLN A 31 -15.72 -36.42 29.80
C GLN A 31 -15.53 -36.08 31.29
N LYS A 32 -14.62 -35.16 31.63
CA LYS A 32 -14.42 -34.71 33.01
C LYS A 32 -15.50 -33.75 33.51
N MET A 33 -16.08 -32.96 32.60
CA MET A 33 -17.08 -31.93 32.94
C MET A 33 -18.52 -32.43 32.76
N ALA A 34 -18.73 -33.46 31.96
CA ALA A 34 -20.03 -34.08 31.77
C ALA A 34 -20.47 -34.87 33.01
N ASN A 35 -21.62 -34.51 33.55
CA ASN A 35 -22.29 -35.29 34.59
C ASN A 35 -22.97 -36.51 33.93
N PRO A 36 -22.86 -37.74 34.48
CA PRO A 36 -23.45 -38.94 33.90
C PRO A 36 -24.96 -38.88 33.61
N ASN A 37 -25.71 -37.92 34.19
CA ASN A 37 -27.16 -37.83 34.06
C ASN A 37 -27.68 -36.64 33.22
N ARG A 38 -26.81 -35.86 32.54
CA ARG A 38 -27.22 -34.72 31.69
C ARG A 38 -26.53 -34.74 30.33
N ASN A 39 -27.34 -34.73 29.27
CA ASN A 39 -26.90 -34.80 27.86
C ASN A 39 -26.66 -33.43 27.20
N ASP A 40 -26.26 -32.41 27.97
CA ASP A 40 -26.06 -31.04 27.47
C ASP A 40 -24.66 -30.81 26.85
N TRP A 41 -24.20 -31.76 26.01
CA TRP A 41 -22.85 -31.75 25.42
C TRP A 41 -22.54 -30.48 24.62
N SER A 42 -23.55 -29.90 23.96
CA SER A 42 -23.38 -28.67 23.18
C SER A 42 -23.01 -27.47 24.06
N ARG A 43 -23.57 -27.38 25.27
CA ARG A 43 -23.28 -26.26 26.19
C ARG A 43 -21.90 -26.41 26.83
N LEU A 44 -21.52 -27.65 27.13
CA LEU A 44 -20.21 -27.99 27.68
C LEU A 44 -19.08 -27.87 26.65
N LEU A 45 -19.39 -27.93 25.35
CA LEU A 45 -18.39 -27.80 24.30
C LEU A 45 -17.77 -26.39 24.27
N ASP A 46 -18.58 -25.34 24.41
CA ASP A 46 -18.07 -23.97 24.45
C ASP A 46 -17.16 -23.75 25.67
N ASP A 47 -17.58 -24.25 26.83
CA ASP A 47 -16.78 -24.19 28.06
C ASP A 47 -15.48 -25.00 27.95
N ALA A 48 -15.52 -26.17 27.32
CA ALA A 48 -14.34 -27.01 27.07
C ALA A 48 -13.35 -26.36 26.10
N LEU A 49 -13.85 -25.77 25.02
CA LEU A 49 -13.03 -25.07 24.05
C LEU A 49 -12.39 -23.84 24.69
N TRP A 50 -13.13 -23.08 25.50
CA TRP A 50 -12.59 -21.94 26.23
C TRP A 50 -11.51 -22.37 27.21
N ALA A 51 -11.79 -23.37 28.05
CA ALA A 51 -10.84 -23.90 29.03
C ALA A 51 -9.56 -24.43 28.35
N HIS A 52 -9.66 -25.14 27.22
CA HIS A 52 -8.50 -25.59 26.46
C HIS A 52 -7.67 -24.43 25.91
N ARG A 53 -8.32 -23.40 25.34
CA ARG A 53 -7.66 -22.23 24.76
C ARG A 53 -6.94 -21.38 25.80
N THR A 54 -7.50 -21.25 27.00
CA THR A 54 -6.92 -20.43 28.07
C THR A 54 -6.04 -21.23 29.04
N ALA A 55 -6.11 -22.57 29.00
CA ALA A 55 -5.26 -23.41 29.82
C ALA A 55 -3.79 -23.19 29.47
N TYR A 56 -2.98 -23.03 30.51
CA TYR A 56 -1.55 -22.89 30.38
C TYR A 56 -0.96 -24.24 29.97
N GLN A 57 -0.23 -24.27 28.86
CA GLN A 57 0.46 -25.47 28.43
C GLN A 57 1.88 -25.45 28.99
N THR A 58 2.14 -26.31 29.98
CA THR A 58 3.46 -26.46 30.64
C THR A 58 4.63 -26.62 29.67
N PRO A 59 4.52 -27.35 28.54
CA PRO A 59 5.62 -27.48 27.59
C PRO A 59 5.96 -26.19 26.83
N LEU A 60 4.99 -25.30 26.64
CA LEU A 60 5.14 -24.06 25.87
C LEU A 60 5.25 -22.82 26.76
N GLY A 61 4.99 -22.94 28.06
CA GLY A 61 5.03 -21.81 28.99
C GLY A 61 4.00 -20.72 28.67
N MET A 62 2.95 -21.00 27.90
CA MET A 62 1.88 -20.08 27.54
C MET A 62 0.59 -20.84 27.23
N SER A 63 -0.55 -20.15 27.18
CA SER A 63 -1.80 -20.70 26.66
C SER A 63 -1.89 -20.55 25.13
N PRO A 64 -2.62 -21.43 24.44
CA PRO A 64 -2.87 -21.30 22.99
C PRO A 64 -3.46 -19.94 22.61
N TYR A 65 -4.33 -19.37 23.45
CA TYR A 65 -4.89 -18.04 23.26
C TYR A 65 -3.81 -16.95 23.27
N GLN A 66 -2.86 -17.01 24.21
CA GLN A 66 -1.77 -16.02 24.31
C GLN A 66 -0.87 -16.05 23.06
N ILE A 67 -0.56 -17.25 22.55
CA ILE A 67 0.26 -17.41 21.34
C ILE A 67 -0.43 -16.73 20.14
N LEU A 68 -1.73 -16.99 19.94
CA LEU A 68 -2.51 -16.38 18.86
C LEU A 68 -2.56 -14.85 18.97
N CYS A 69 -2.72 -14.32 20.20
CA CYS A 69 -2.72 -12.88 20.43
C CYS A 69 -1.37 -12.25 20.09
N LEU A 70 -0.26 -12.88 20.48
CA LEU A 70 1.09 -12.39 20.19
C LEU A 70 1.36 -12.40 18.68
N GLU A 71 1.05 -13.49 18.00
CA GLU A 71 1.22 -13.61 16.54
C GLU A 71 0.37 -12.56 15.79
N ALA A 72 -0.89 -12.35 16.19
CA ALA A 72 -1.74 -11.33 15.61
C ALA A 72 -1.17 -9.92 15.81
N TYR A 73 -0.61 -9.65 16.99
CA TYR A 73 0.01 -8.36 17.30
C TYR A 73 1.29 -8.13 16.49
N GLU A 74 2.17 -9.13 16.39
CA GLU A 74 3.37 -9.07 15.55
C GLU A 74 3.01 -8.82 14.08
N ASN A 75 2.02 -9.55 13.56
CA ASN A 75 1.51 -9.37 12.20
C ASN A 75 0.95 -7.96 11.98
N PHE A 76 0.22 -7.42 12.95
CA PHE A 76 -0.27 -6.05 12.91
C PHE A 76 0.87 -5.01 12.85
N GLN A 77 1.94 -5.20 13.63
CA GLN A 77 3.10 -4.30 13.59
C GLN A 77 3.81 -4.37 12.23
N ILE A 78 4.03 -5.58 11.70
CA ILE A 78 4.63 -5.80 10.38
C ILE A 78 3.81 -5.10 9.30
N TYR A 79 2.47 -5.25 9.33
CA TYR A 79 1.58 -4.58 8.39
C TYR A 79 1.73 -3.06 8.47
N LYS A 80 1.68 -2.50 9.68
CA LYS A 80 1.80 -1.05 9.92
C LYS A 80 3.13 -0.51 9.41
N GLU A 81 4.22 -1.24 9.66
CA GLU A 81 5.56 -0.87 9.19
C GLU A 81 5.65 -0.93 7.66
N LYS A 82 5.13 -1.99 7.03
CA LYS A 82 5.08 -2.10 5.56
C LYS A 82 4.30 -0.96 4.92
N VAL A 83 3.14 -0.62 5.47
CA VAL A 83 2.33 0.50 4.99
C VAL A 83 3.07 1.82 5.14
N LYS A 84 3.73 2.06 6.29
CA LYS A 84 4.54 3.25 6.51
C LYS A 84 5.70 3.33 5.52
N HIS A 85 6.48 2.27 5.37
CA HIS A 85 7.61 2.21 4.43
C HIS A 85 7.16 2.48 3.00
N PHE A 86 6.04 1.87 2.58
CA PHE A 86 5.47 2.08 1.27
C PHE A 86 4.99 3.52 1.06
N HIS A 87 4.36 4.12 2.08
CA HIS A 87 3.96 5.52 2.03
C HIS A 87 5.18 6.43 1.92
N ASP A 88 6.16 6.28 2.82
CA ASP A 88 7.37 7.09 2.89
C ASP A 88 8.20 6.99 1.60
N SER A 89 8.29 5.78 1.01
CA SER A 89 8.95 5.53 -0.27
C SER A 89 8.23 6.19 -1.46
N ARG A 90 6.91 6.40 -1.36
CA ARG A 90 6.10 7.06 -2.39
C ARG A 90 6.01 8.58 -2.23
N ILE A 91 6.55 9.15 -1.15
CA ILE A 91 6.65 10.60 -0.98
C ILE A 91 7.68 11.13 -1.98
N LEU A 92 7.19 11.60 -3.15
CA LEU A 92 8.03 12.25 -4.15
C LEU A 92 8.63 13.54 -3.57
N ARG A 93 9.96 13.56 -3.41
CA ARG A 93 10.73 14.76 -3.03
C ARG A 93 10.83 15.70 -4.23
N LYS A 94 9.83 16.58 -4.41
CA LYS A 94 9.79 17.58 -5.51
C LYS A 94 10.71 18.75 -5.23
N GLU A 95 11.97 18.74 -5.62
CA GLU A 95 12.87 19.88 -5.37
C GLU A 95 12.45 21.10 -6.18
N PHE A 96 12.42 22.26 -5.53
CA PHE A 96 12.08 23.54 -6.14
C PHE A 96 13.30 24.46 -6.06
N LYS A 97 13.40 25.39 -7.00
CA LYS A 97 14.39 26.47 -6.97
C LYS A 97 13.69 27.82 -6.80
N ILE A 98 14.37 28.77 -6.17
CA ILE A 98 13.89 30.15 -6.09
C ILE A 98 13.76 30.69 -7.53
N GLY A 99 12.66 31.40 -7.81
CA GLY A 99 12.31 31.91 -9.15
C GLY A 99 11.60 30.91 -10.06
N GLN A 100 11.43 29.65 -9.65
CA GLN A 100 10.72 28.65 -10.44
C GLN A 100 9.20 28.88 -10.43
N LYS A 101 8.55 28.71 -11.60
CA LYS A 101 7.09 28.71 -11.70
C LYS A 101 6.51 27.39 -11.22
N VAL A 102 5.50 27.45 -10.35
CA VAL A 102 4.84 26.30 -9.74
C VAL A 102 3.32 26.47 -9.75
N LEU A 103 2.61 25.38 -9.97
CA LEU A 103 1.15 25.32 -9.86
C LEU A 103 0.76 24.93 -8.44
N LEU A 104 -0.29 25.55 -7.91
CA LEU A 104 -0.86 25.23 -6.61
C LEU A 104 -2.09 24.34 -6.74
N PHE A 105 -2.22 23.33 -5.87
CA PHE A 105 -3.39 22.47 -5.82
C PHE A 105 -4.54 23.10 -5.03
N ARG A 106 -5.74 23.23 -5.65
CA ARG A 106 -6.97 23.57 -4.92
C ARG A 106 -7.59 22.32 -4.29
N SER A 107 -7.52 22.23 -2.96
CA SER A 107 -8.09 21.11 -2.19
C SER A 107 -9.62 21.11 -2.11
N ARG A 108 -10.29 22.26 -2.32
CA ARG A 108 -11.75 22.37 -2.26
C ARG A 108 -12.40 21.67 -3.45
N LEU A 109 -12.77 20.42 -3.26
CA LEU A 109 -13.58 19.65 -4.20
C LEU A 109 -14.96 20.30 -4.29
N ARG A 110 -15.28 20.94 -5.42
CA ARG A 110 -16.65 21.31 -5.73
C ARG A 110 -17.32 20.04 -6.27
N LEU A 111 -18.38 19.58 -5.59
CA LEU A 111 -19.25 18.52 -6.09
C LEU A 111 -19.94 19.06 -7.35
N ILE A 112 -19.36 18.76 -8.51
CA ILE A 112 -19.97 19.01 -9.82
C ILE A 112 -20.59 17.68 -10.25
N ALA A 113 -21.80 17.70 -10.80
CA ALA A 113 -22.53 16.52 -11.27
C ALA A 113 -21.90 15.86 -12.54
N SER A 114 -20.62 16.09 -12.77
CA SER A 114 -19.80 15.47 -13.81
C SER A 114 -18.34 15.43 -13.35
N LYS A 115 -17.65 14.33 -13.68
CA LYS A 115 -16.24 13.97 -13.42
C LYS A 115 -15.42 14.92 -12.52
N LEU A 116 -14.98 14.41 -11.37
CA LEU A 116 -14.04 15.09 -10.46
C LEU A 116 -12.76 15.52 -11.19
N ARG A 117 -12.61 16.82 -11.46
CA ARG A 117 -11.35 17.38 -11.99
C ARG A 117 -10.58 18.02 -10.84
N SER A 118 -9.36 17.56 -10.61
CA SER A 118 -8.41 18.26 -9.74
C SER A 118 -8.03 19.58 -10.40
N LYS A 119 -8.36 20.70 -9.74
CA LYS A 119 -8.08 22.04 -10.26
C LYS A 119 -6.73 22.51 -9.72
N TRP A 120 -5.78 22.71 -10.64
CA TRP A 120 -4.52 23.40 -10.36
C TRP A 120 -4.74 24.88 -10.65
N ASP A 121 -4.31 25.74 -9.74
CA ASP A 121 -4.31 27.19 -9.91
C ASP A 121 -3.13 27.64 -10.77
N GLU A 122 -3.20 28.88 -11.24
CA GLU A 122 -2.26 29.52 -12.16
C GLU A 122 -0.79 29.45 -11.68
N PRO A 123 0.19 29.66 -12.57
CA PRO A 123 1.59 29.60 -12.22
C PRO A 123 1.95 30.70 -11.21
N PHE A 124 2.55 30.30 -10.11
CA PHE A 124 3.10 31.19 -9.11
C PHE A 124 4.62 31.10 -9.07
N ILE A 125 5.29 32.14 -8.57
CA ILE A 125 6.76 32.19 -8.50
C ILE A 125 7.22 31.84 -7.08
N VAL A 126 8.15 30.89 -6.96
CA VAL A 126 8.77 30.54 -5.68
C VAL A 126 9.71 31.67 -5.23
N THR A 127 9.46 32.24 -4.05
CA THR A 127 10.28 33.31 -3.46
C THR A 127 11.29 32.75 -2.46
N ASN A 128 10.85 31.91 -1.53
CA ASN A 128 11.71 31.30 -0.51
C ASN A 128 11.36 29.83 -0.30
N ILE A 129 12.37 29.03 0.09
CA ILE A 129 12.22 27.60 0.40
C ILE A 129 12.78 27.37 1.79
N PHE A 130 11.93 26.90 2.70
CA PHE A 130 12.32 26.56 4.06
C PHE A 130 12.78 25.10 4.15
N PRO A 131 13.71 24.77 5.06
CA PRO A 131 14.26 23.40 5.19
C PRO A 131 13.20 22.35 5.54
N TYR A 132 12.10 22.75 6.18
CA TYR A 132 10.99 21.87 6.57
C TYR A 132 9.97 21.57 5.45
N GLY A 133 10.24 21.97 4.20
CA GLY A 133 9.35 21.69 3.06
C GLY A 133 8.16 22.64 2.95
N VAL A 134 8.23 23.81 3.59
CA VAL A 134 7.32 24.93 3.32
C VAL A 134 7.95 25.80 2.24
N VAL A 135 7.16 26.18 1.26
CA VAL A 135 7.58 27.03 0.15
C VAL A 135 6.75 28.30 0.18
N GLU A 136 7.41 29.44 0.13
CA GLU A 136 6.78 30.74 0.02
C GLU A 136 6.65 31.12 -1.44
N VAL A 137 5.42 31.46 -1.83
CA VAL A 137 5.01 31.56 -3.21
C VAL A 137 4.34 32.91 -3.42
N ARG A 138 4.65 33.56 -4.55
CA ARG A 138 4.15 34.88 -4.94
C ARG A 138 3.31 34.78 -6.20
N ASP A 139 2.17 35.46 -6.20
CA ASP A 139 1.38 35.73 -7.39
C ASP A 139 1.96 36.92 -8.18
N GLU A 140 2.10 36.77 -9.49
CA GLU A 140 2.61 37.81 -10.38
C GLU A 140 1.58 38.95 -10.57
N ALA A 141 0.28 38.63 -10.55
CA ALA A 141 -0.76 39.63 -10.80
C ALA A 141 -1.04 40.52 -9.57
N ASN A 142 -1.03 39.93 -8.38
CA ASN A 142 -1.47 40.60 -7.15
C ASN A 142 -0.33 40.91 -6.17
N ASN A 143 0.89 40.47 -6.47
CA ASN A 143 2.08 40.53 -5.58
C ASN A 143 1.81 39.94 -4.17
N HIS A 144 0.77 39.13 -4.03
CA HIS A 144 0.40 38.51 -2.76
C HIS A 144 1.30 37.29 -2.50
N MET A 145 1.88 37.23 -1.31
CA MET A 145 2.82 36.20 -0.92
C MET A 145 2.23 35.35 0.21
N PHE A 146 2.31 34.02 0.07
CA PHE A 146 1.78 33.10 1.06
C PHE A 146 2.59 31.81 1.14
N LYS A 147 2.48 31.13 2.28
CA LYS A 147 3.23 29.90 2.59
C LYS A 147 2.38 28.68 2.30
N VAL A 148 2.93 27.75 1.53
CA VAL A 148 2.28 26.49 1.17
C VAL A 148 3.19 25.31 1.40
N ASN A 149 2.58 24.14 1.62
CA ASN A 149 3.34 22.91 1.75
C ASN A 149 3.83 22.45 0.37
N ARG A 150 5.09 22.01 0.29
CA ARG A 150 5.73 21.48 -0.93
C ARG A 150 4.91 20.41 -1.64
N HIS A 151 4.15 19.59 -0.93
CA HIS A 151 3.30 18.55 -1.52
C HIS A 151 2.12 19.10 -2.35
N GLN A 152 1.64 20.31 -2.02
CA GLN A 152 0.55 20.99 -2.75
C GLN A 152 1.03 21.69 -4.01
N LEU A 153 2.34 21.73 -4.24
CA LEU A 153 2.95 22.36 -5.40
C LEU A 153 3.33 21.34 -6.48
N LYS A 154 3.22 21.75 -7.74
CA LYS A 154 3.71 21.00 -8.90
C LYS A 154 4.57 21.92 -9.77
N PRO A 155 5.76 21.50 -10.23
CA PRO A 155 6.54 22.28 -11.19
C PRO A 155 5.69 22.63 -12.43
N TYR A 156 5.71 23.89 -12.82
CA TYR A 156 5.18 24.30 -14.11
C TYR A 156 6.27 24.09 -15.15
N HIS A 157 5.97 23.28 -16.16
CA HIS A 157 6.81 23.19 -17.35
C HIS A 157 6.21 24.18 -18.35
N GLU A 158 6.93 25.26 -18.63
CA GLU A 158 6.65 26.08 -19.81
C GLU A 158 6.86 25.17 -21.02
N VAL A 159 5.75 24.68 -21.58
CA VAL A 159 5.79 24.06 -22.90
C VAL A 159 6.29 25.16 -23.85
N PRO A 160 7.31 24.92 -24.68
CA PRO A 160 7.72 25.88 -25.69
C PRO A 160 6.56 26.07 -26.67
N ILE A 161 5.70 27.04 -26.40
CA ILE A 161 4.76 27.55 -27.39
C ILE A 161 5.64 28.36 -28.33
N LEU A 162 5.97 27.80 -29.48
CA LEU A 162 6.50 28.58 -30.59
C LEU A 162 5.53 29.75 -30.77
N ARG A 163 6.00 30.96 -30.46
CA ARG A 163 5.25 32.16 -30.78
C ARG A 163 5.03 32.11 -32.29
N LEU A 164 3.77 31.92 -32.69
CA LEU A 164 3.36 32.05 -34.07
C LEU A 164 3.50 33.54 -34.43
N ASN A 165 4.73 33.98 -34.68
CA ASN A 165 4.96 35.14 -35.51
C ASN A 165 4.43 34.74 -36.88
N GLU A 166 3.48 35.54 -37.36
CA GLU A 166 2.78 35.44 -38.64
C GLU A 166 3.53 34.62 -39.70
N GLY A 167 2.94 33.49 -40.12
CA GLY A 167 3.12 32.99 -41.47
C GLY A 167 3.87 31.68 -41.72
N LYS A 168 4.22 30.86 -40.72
CA LYS A 168 4.75 29.51 -41.01
C LYS A 168 4.28 28.45 -40.02
N VAL A 169 3.40 27.57 -40.50
CA VAL A 169 2.97 26.36 -39.79
C VAL A 169 4.07 25.30 -39.97
N GLU A 170 4.84 25.04 -38.93
CA GLU A 170 5.61 23.80 -38.84
C GLU A 170 4.91 22.89 -37.83
N ILE A 171 4.32 21.82 -38.37
CA ILE A 171 3.70 20.74 -37.61
C ILE A 171 4.83 20.01 -36.89
N ILE A 172 4.85 20.06 -35.56
CA ILE A 172 5.78 19.27 -34.76
C ILE A 172 5.28 17.82 -34.83
N ILE A 173 5.90 17.00 -35.67
CA ILE A 173 5.70 15.56 -35.68
C ILE A 173 6.33 15.06 -34.38
N LEU A 174 5.50 14.64 -33.42
CA LEU A 174 5.96 13.88 -32.26
C LEU A 174 6.50 12.54 -32.79
N MET A 175 7.80 12.42 -32.97
CA MET A 175 8.42 11.12 -33.23
C MET A 175 8.24 10.27 -31.97
N GLU A 176 7.42 9.22 -32.08
CA GLU A 176 7.36 8.19 -31.05
C GLU A 176 8.75 7.52 -30.92
N PRO A 177 9.23 7.27 -29.69
CA PRO A 177 10.54 6.68 -29.48
C PRO A 177 10.54 5.25 -30.01
N VAL A 178 11.41 4.98 -30.97
CA VAL A 178 11.69 3.63 -31.47
C VAL A 178 12.29 2.83 -30.31
N ILE A 179 11.60 1.75 -29.94
CA ILE A 179 12.13 0.73 -29.03
C ILE A 179 13.30 0.08 -29.79
N LEU A 180 14.50 0.16 -29.21
CA LEU A 180 15.68 -0.52 -29.71
C LEU A 180 15.47 -2.02 -29.48
N GLU A 181 15.04 -2.74 -30.53
CA GLU A 181 15.06 -4.20 -30.54
C GLU A 181 16.52 -4.67 -30.44
N ASP A 182 16.79 -5.57 -29.49
CA ASP A 182 18.11 -6.15 -29.26
C ASP A 182 18.62 -6.87 -30.53
N PRO A 183 19.94 -6.81 -30.83
CA PRO A 183 20.50 -7.48 -32.00
C PRO A 183 20.37 -9.01 -31.90
N PRO A 184 20.21 -9.73 -33.02
CA PRO A 184 20.02 -11.18 -33.01
C PRO A 184 21.27 -11.89 -32.48
N LYS A 185 21.07 -12.85 -31.57
CA LYS A 185 22.12 -13.76 -31.09
C LYS A 185 22.67 -14.58 -32.26
N GLU A 186 23.95 -14.38 -32.57
CA GLU A 186 24.71 -15.29 -33.43
C GLU A 186 24.75 -16.69 -32.80
N VAL A 187 24.25 -17.68 -33.55
CA VAL A 187 24.37 -19.11 -33.23
C VAL A 187 25.76 -19.54 -33.69
N PRO A 188 26.61 -20.15 -32.84
CA PRO A 188 27.90 -20.65 -33.30
C PRO A 188 27.70 -21.92 -34.14
N GLU A 189 28.17 -21.86 -35.39
CA GLU A 189 28.27 -23.02 -36.28
C GLU A 189 29.21 -24.08 -35.68
N SER A 190 28.72 -25.31 -35.58
CA SER A 190 29.51 -26.48 -35.18
C SER A 190 30.47 -26.87 -36.31
N PRO A 191 31.75 -27.17 -36.03
CA PRO A 191 32.66 -27.66 -37.05
C PRO A 191 32.31 -29.11 -37.41
N ASN A 192 32.24 -29.39 -38.70
CA ASN A 192 32.17 -30.73 -39.27
C ASN A 192 33.38 -31.58 -38.85
N ALA A 193 33.12 -32.83 -38.44
CA ALA A 193 33.99 -33.99 -38.56
C ALA A 193 33.11 -35.22 -38.80
#